data_AF-A0A8S9LNU8-F1
#
_entry.id   AF-A0A8S9LNU8-F1
#
_cell.length_a   1.000
_cell.length_b   1.000
_cell.length_c   1.000
_cell.angle_alpha   90.00
_cell.angle_beta   90.00
_cell.angle_gamma   90.00
#
_symmetry.space_group_name_H-M   'P 1'
#
loop_
_entity.id
_entity.type
_entity.pdbx_description
1 polymer ?
#
loop_
_entity_poly.entity_id
_entity_poly.type
_entity_poly.pdbx_seq_one_letter_code
_entity_poly.pdbx_strand_id
1 'polypeptide(L)'
;MFKQPLTDLCFPSSLSILYAFKRHLKTSCFLQVLSIDPVIGAISAGNGVLLKPLELAPASSSLLAKLLEQYLDPCAVRVVAGAVTETTLLLEQKWDKIFYAAAKHLTPVSLELGGKSPVVIDSDTNLKEKKYSPPFPSALQCN
;
A
#
# COMPACT_ATOMS: atom_id res chain seq x y z
N MET A 1 9.56 7.41 -17.03
CA MET A 1 11.03 7.20 -16.97
C MET A 1 11.46 7.50 -15.56
N PHE A 2 11.96 6.51 -14.81
CA PHE A 2 12.41 6.72 -13.43
C PHE A 2 13.38 7.89 -13.38
N LYS A 3 13.23 8.81 -12.41
CA LYS A 3 14.16 9.92 -12.24
C LYS A 3 15.58 9.46 -11.86
N GLN A 4 15.74 8.21 -11.42
CA GLN A 4 17.01 7.57 -11.06
C GLN A 4 16.98 6.08 -11.45
N PRO A 5 18.12 5.48 -11.83
CA PRO A 5 18.19 4.07 -12.17
C PRO A 5 17.91 3.19 -10.94
N LEU A 6 17.19 2.09 -11.15
CA LEU A 6 16.79 1.14 -10.10
C LEU A 6 18.00 0.48 -9.40
N THR A 7 19.17 0.53 -10.04
CA THR A 7 20.45 -0.03 -9.56
C THR A 7 21.10 0.77 -8.43
N ASP A 8 20.67 2.02 -8.20
CA ASP A 8 21.19 2.89 -7.13
C ASP A 8 20.28 2.87 -5.89
N LEU A 9 19.47 1.81 -5.72
CA LEU A 9 18.74 1.56 -4.48
C LEU A 9 19.73 1.13 -3.40
N CYS A 10 20.30 2.12 -2.72
CA CYS A 10 21.17 1.93 -1.56
C CYS A 10 20.36 1.43 -0.37
N PHE A 11 19.88 0.19 -0.40
CA PHE A 11 19.32 -0.44 0.79
C PHE A 11 20.47 -0.96 1.67
N PRO A 12 20.57 -0.52 2.93
CA PRO A 12 21.68 -0.89 3.81
C PRO A 12 21.65 -2.36 4.25
N SER A 13 20.55 -3.08 4.02
CA SER A 13 20.37 -4.47 4.40
C SER A 13 19.92 -5.33 3.21
N SER A 14 20.23 -6.63 3.28
CA SER A 14 19.79 -7.64 2.31
C SER A 14 18.29 -7.95 2.38
N LEU A 15 17.51 -7.19 3.15
CA LEU A 15 16.08 -7.38 3.39
C LEU A 15 15.30 -6.15 2.90
N SER A 16 14.76 -6.28 1.70
CA SER A 16 14.10 -5.23 0.95
C SER A 16 12.64 -5.57 0.71
N ILE A 17 11.74 -4.65 1.07
CA ILE A 17 10.29 -4.83 0.97
C ILE A 17 9.73 -3.87 -0.08
N LEU A 18 8.99 -4.42 -1.05
CA LEU A 18 8.22 -3.63 -2.00
C LEU A 18 6.77 -3.50 -1.55
N TYR A 19 6.31 -2.27 -1.36
CA TYR A 19 4.91 -1.95 -1.10
C TYR A 19 4.32 -1.21 -2.32
N ALA A 20 3.29 -1.78 -2.96
CA ALA A 20 2.72 -1.21 -4.18
C ALA A 20 1.19 -1.25 -4.21
N PHE A 21 0.56 -0.12 -4.55
CA PHE A 21 -0.90 -0.02 -4.67
C PHE A 21 -1.41 -0.20 -6.10
N LYS A 22 -2.47 -1.01 -6.31
CA LYS A 22 -3.16 -1.12 -7.62
C LYS A 22 -4.36 -0.19 -7.73
N ARG A 23 -4.51 0.35 -8.94
CA ARG A 23 -5.58 1.21 -9.48
C ARG A 23 -7.04 0.76 -9.22
N HIS A 24 -7.30 -0.46 -8.74
CA HIS A 24 -8.65 -1.03 -8.68
C HIS A 24 -9.35 -1.00 -7.33
N LEU A 25 -8.67 -0.60 -6.26
CA LEU A 25 -9.37 -0.38 -5.00
C LEU A 25 -9.92 1.05 -4.94
N LYS A 26 -11.14 1.20 -4.43
CA LYS A 26 -11.76 2.48 -4.00
C LYS A 26 -11.03 3.09 -2.78
N THR A 27 -9.71 2.99 -2.74
CA THR A 27 -8.83 3.32 -1.60
C THR A 27 -8.31 4.75 -1.63
N SER A 28 -8.79 5.62 -2.53
CA SER A 28 -8.39 7.03 -2.53
C SER A 28 -8.68 7.71 -1.18
N CYS A 29 -9.75 7.29 -0.48
CA CYS A 29 -10.13 7.81 0.84
C CYS A 29 -9.12 7.46 1.96
N PHE A 30 -8.38 6.35 1.87
CA PHE A 30 -7.50 5.85 2.95
C PHE A 30 -6.04 5.66 2.52
N LEU A 31 -5.63 6.31 1.42
CA LEU A 31 -4.33 6.11 0.82
C LEU A 31 -3.17 6.33 1.80
N GLN A 32 -3.29 7.31 2.70
CA GLN A 32 -2.27 7.59 3.70
C GLN A 32 -2.11 6.45 4.71
N VAL A 33 -3.22 6.00 5.31
CA VAL A 33 -3.21 4.92 6.30
C VAL A 33 -2.67 3.62 5.68
N LEU A 34 -3.22 3.25 4.52
CA LEU A 34 -2.83 2.01 3.86
C LEU A 34 -1.39 2.03 3.33
N SER A 35 -0.84 3.21 2.99
CA SER A 35 0.56 3.32 2.55
C SER A 35 1.54 3.40 3.71
N ILE A 36 1.16 4.02 4.84
CA ILE A 36 2.08 4.29 5.95
C ILE A 36 2.15 3.12 6.94
N ASP A 37 1.03 2.50 7.30
CA ASP A 37 1.00 1.36 8.24
C ASP A 37 2.01 0.24 7.89
N PRO A 38 2.08 -0.24 6.63
CA PRO A 38 3.05 -1.27 6.26
C PRO A 38 4.49 -0.75 6.23
N VAL A 39 4.70 0.54 5.95
CA VAL A 39 6.03 1.18 6.02
C VAL A 39 6.50 1.23 7.47
N ILE A 40 5.63 1.61 8.41
CA ILE A 40 5.93 1.59 9.85
C ILE A 40 6.31 0.16 10.29
N GLY A 41 5.51 -0.84 9.91
CA GLY A 41 5.78 -2.23 10.23
C GLY A 41 7.13 -2.71 9.67
N ALA A 42 7.42 -2.39 8.42
CA ALA A 42 8.66 -2.78 7.77
C ALA A 42 9.91 -2.12 8.38
N ILE A 43 9.84 -0.81 8.69
CA ILE A 43 10.92 -0.08 9.39
C ILE A 43 11.11 -0.63 10.80
N SER A 44 10.04 -0.90 11.54
CA SER A 44 10.12 -1.46 12.90
C SER A 44 10.79 -2.84 12.94
N ALA A 45 10.68 -3.60 11.85
CA ALA A 45 11.34 -4.88 11.66
C ALA A 45 12.77 -4.76 11.08
N GLY A 46 13.29 -3.54 10.89
CA GLY A 46 14.65 -3.28 10.40
C GLY A 46 14.86 -3.48 8.90
N ASN A 47 13.78 -3.45 8.10
CA ASN A 47 13.85 -3.65 6.66
C ASN A 47 13.98 -2.33 5.90
N GLY A 48 14.65 -2.38 4.75
CA GLY A 48 14.57 -1.32 3.75
C GLY A 48 13.24 -1.39 3.00
N VAL A 49 12.64 -0.24 2.69
CA VAL A 49 11.30 -0.16 2.10
C VAL A 49 11.31 0.63 0.80
N LEU A 50 10.75 0.04 -0.25
CA LEU A 50 10.36 0.75 -1.46
C LEU A 50 8.85 0.94 -1.47
N LEU A 51 8.41 2.18 -1.29
CA LEU A 51 7.02 2.58 -1.37
C LEU A 51 6.68 3.03 -2.79
N LYS A 52 5.72 2.37 -3.42
CA LYS A 52 5.12 2.79 -4.68
C LYS A 52 3.69 3.32 -4.45
N PRO A 53 3.50 4.65 -4.34
CA PRO A 53 2.20 5.23 -4.05
C PRO A 53 1.23 5.12 -5.24
N LEU A 54 -0.06 5.31 -4.95
CA LEU A 54 -1.13 5.15 -5.93
C LEU A 54 -1.14 6.28 -6.97
N GLU A 55 -1.28 5.92 -8.24
CA GLU A 55 -1.35 6.86 -9.38
C GLU A 55 -2.61 7.74 -9.36
N LEU A 56 -3.74 7.20 -8.87
CA LEU A 56 -5.05 7.85 -8.90
C LEU A 56 -5.18 9.08 -7.96
N ALA A 57 -4.22 9.29 -7.06
CA ALA A 57 -4.21 10.41 -6.12
C ALA A 57 -2.87 11.17 -6.18
N PRO A 58 -2.58 11.89 -7.28
CA PRO A 58 -1.25 12.47 -7.53
C PRO A 58 -0.82 13.51 -6.50
N ALA A 59 -1.76 14.31 -5.99
CA ALA A 59 -1.48 15.32 -4.97
C ALA A 59 -0.98 14.67 -3.66
N SER A 60 -1.69 13.64 -3.19
CA SER A 60 -1.35 12.90 -1.98
C SER A 60 -0.06 12.10 -2.14
N SER A 61 0.13 11.45 -3.29
CA SER A 61 1.34 10.70 -3.61
C SER A 61 2.58 11.60 -3.69
N SER A 62 2.45 12.81 -4.27
CA SER A 62 3.55 13.78 -4.31
C SER A 62 3.88 14.33 -2.93
N LEU A 63 2.87 14.59 -2.10
CA LEU A 63 3.07 15.04 -0.73
C LEU A 63 3.76 13.96 0.12
N LEU A 64 3.32 12.71 0.02
CA LEU A 64 3.97 11.57 0.70
C LEU A 64 5.42 11.40 0.27
N ALA A 65 5.72 11.48 -1.03
CA ALA A 65 7.09 11.39 -1.53
C ALA A 65 7.99 12.47 -0.89
N LYS A 66 7.54 13.73 -0.91
CA LYS A 66 8.29 14.86 -0.31
C LYS A 66 8.50 14.69 1.19
N LEU A 67 7.47 14.29 1.93
CA LEU A 67 7.56 14.13 3.38
C LEU A 67 8.48 12.96 3.75
N LEU A 68 8.35 11.81 3.10
CA LEU A 68 9.19 10.65 3.41
C LEU A 68 10.66 10.93 3.09
N GLU A 69 10.95 11.60 1.98
CA GLU A 69 12.32 12.03 1.65
C GLU A 69 12.88 13.08 2.63
N GLN A 70 12.02 13.92 3.23
CA GLN A 70 12.44 14.95 4.17
C GLN A 70 12.71 14.39 5.58
N TYR A 71 11.92 13.42 6.02
CA TYR A 71 11.95 12.93 7.40
C TYR A 71 12.64 11.58 7.59
N LEU A 72 12.77 10.77 6.53
CA LEU A 72 13.37 9.44 6.59
C LEU A 72 14.63 9.37 5.73
N ASP A 73 15.52 8.45 6.09
CA ASP A 73 16.74 8.19 5.33
C ASP A 73 16.38 7.66 3.91
N PRO A 74 16.78 8.35 2.83
CA PRO A 74 16.53 7.92 1.45
C PRO A 74 17.25 6.62 1.05
N CYS A 75 18.14 6.10 1.89
CA CYS A 75 18.71 4.76 1.75
C CYS A 75 17.81 3.69 2.39
N ALA A 76 17.12 4.02 3.50
CA ALA A 76 16.22 3.09 4.18
C ALA A 76 14.82 3.06 3.55
N VAL A 77 14.28 4.22 3.16
CA VAL A 77 12.92 4.36 2.63
C VAL A 77 12.94 5.15 1.33
N ARG A 78 12.50 4.50 0.24
CA ARG A 78 12.46 5.10 -1.09
C ARG A 78 11.05 5.15 -1.62
N VAL A 79 10.68 6.28 -2.22
CA VAL A 79 9.36 6.45 -2.85
C VAL A 79 9.53 6.49 -4.36
N VAL A 80 8.80 5.62 -5.06
CA VAL A 80 8.87 5.53 -6.53
C VAL A 80 7.47 5.66 -7.11
N ALA A 81 7.16 6.83 -7.65
CA ALA A 81 5.91 7.08 -8.35
C ALA A 81 5.97 6.54 -9.79
N GLY A 82 4.91 5.88 -10.24
CA GLY A 82 4.82 5.34 -11.60
C GLY A 82 3.53 4.56 -11.84
N ALA A 83 3.26 4.25 -13.11
CA ALA A 83 2.06 3.53 -13.54
C ALA A 83 2.35 2.02 -13.62
N VAL A 84 1.72 1.31 -14.56
CA VAL A 84 1.88 -0.14 -14.73
C VAL A 84 3.33 -0.49 -15.11
N THR A 85 3.94 0.26 -16.03
CA THR A 85 5.30 0.03 -16.54
C THR A 85 6.35 -0.02 -15.44
N GLU A 86 6.34 0.95 -14.53
CA GLU A 86 7.27 1.01 -13.41
C GLU A 86 7.02 -0.12 -12.42
N THR A 87 5.76 -0.53 -12.25
CA THR A 87 5.41 -1.68 -11.39
C THR A 87 5.98 -2.98 -11.95
N THR A 88 5.87 -3.19 -13.25
CA THR A 88 6.39 -4.40 -13.91
C THR A 88 7.90 -4.50 -13.72
N LEU A 89 8.62 -3.40 -13.92
CA LEU A 89 10.07 -3.34 -13.71
C LEU A 89 10.46 -3.56 -12.24
N LEU A 90 9.67 -3.03 -11.30
CA LEU A 90 9.87 -3.30 -9.86
C LEU A 90 9.64 -4.78 -9.55
N LEU A 91 8.60 -5.41 -10.10
CA LEU A 91 8.29 -6.84 -9.86
C LEU A 91 9.28 -7.81 -10.50
N GLU A 92 10.10 -7.36 -11.46
CA GLU A 92 11.20 -8.15 -12.03
C GLU A 92 12.39 -8.28 -11.07
N GLN A 93 12.55 -7.32 -10.15
CA GLN A 93 13.59 -7.39 -9.13
C GLN A 93 13.27 -8.43 -8.06
N LYS A 94 14.33 -8.91 -7.39
CA LYS A 94 14.20 -9.83 -6.26
C LYS A 94 13.94 -9.02 -4.99
N TRP A 95 12.80 -9.29 -4.35
CA TRP A 95 12.42 -8.72 -3.06
C TRP A 95 12.27 -9.83 -2.03
N ASP A 96 12.43 -9.48 -0.76
CA ASP A 96 12.29 -10.42 0.35
C ASP A 96 10.85 -10.54 0.82
N LYS A 97 10.06 -9.46 0.65
CA LYS A 97 8.62 -9.47 0.86
C LYS A 97 7.94 -8.46 -0.04
N ILE A 98 6.78 -8.81 -0.58
CA ILE A 98 5.99 -7.89 -1.40
C ILE A 98 4.59 -7.78 -0.79
N PHE A 99 4.16 -6.56 -0.51
CA PHE A 99 2.80 -6.29 -0.06
C PHE A 99 1.93 -5.91 -1.26
N TYR A 100 1.94 -6.79 -2.25
CA TYR A 100 1.29 -6.64 -3.55
C TYR A 100 1.47 -7.95 -4.34
N ALA A 101 0.83 -8.05 -5.51
CA ALA A 101 0.74 -9.20 -6.42
C ALA A 101 1.96 -10.16 -6.46
N ALA A 102 1.68 -11.43 -6.78
CA ALA A 102 2.67 -12.50 -6.87
C ALA A 102 3.88 -12.12 -7.72
N ALA A 103 5.08 -12.26 -7.14
CA ALA A 103 6.33 -12.10 -7.85
C ALA A 103 6.66 -13.34 -8.69
N LYS A 104 7.50 -13.19 -9.72
CA LYS A 104 8.11 -14.33 -10.43
C LYS A 104 9.06 -15.11 -9.53
N HIS A 105 9.63 -14.42 -8.54
CA HIS A 105 10.48 -15.00 -7.52
C HIS A 105 9.59 -15.61 -6.43
N LEU A 106 10.08 -16.62 -5.71
CA LEU A 106 9.40 -17.25 -4.57
C LEU A 106 9.34 -16.31 -3.34
N THR A 107 8.98 -15.05 -3.57
CA THR A 107 8.89 -14.00 -2.58
C THR A 107 7.54 -14.12 -1.87
N PRO A 108 7.50 -14.16 -0.52
CA PRO A 108 6.25 -14.14 0.22
C PRO A 108 5.47 -12.86 -0.07
N VAL A 109 4.17 -13.02 -0.35
CA VAL A 109 3.26 -11.91 -0.65
C VAL A 109 2.18 -11.73 0.41
N SER A 110 1.84 -10.48 0.69
CA SER A 110 0.68 -10.11 1.50
C SER A 110 -0.26 -9.25 0.64
N LEU A 111 -1.50 -9.71 0.50
CA LEU A 111 -2.48 -9.15 -0.43
C LEU A 111 -3.68 -8.61 0.35
N GLU A 112 -3.65 -7.31 0.65
CA GLU A 112 -4.80 -6.59 1.17
C GLU A 112 -5.75 -6.25 0.01
N LEU A 113 -6.74 -7.11 -0.21
CA LEU A 113 -7.72 -6.96 -1.29
C LEU A 113 -9.05 -6.43 -0.75
N GLY A 114 -9.79 -5.76 -1.63
CA GLY A 114 -11.16 -5.37 -1.32
C GLY A 114 -12.10 -6.58 -1.38
N GLY A 115 -13.28 -6.42 -0.80
CA GLY A 115 -14.36 -7.40 -0.86
C GLY A 115 -15.67 -6.78 -0.40
N LYS A 116 -16.77 -7.50 -0.61
CA LYS A 116 -18.03 -7.18 0.04
C LYS A 116 -18.04 -7.87 1.39
N SER A 117 -18.12 -7.10 2.47
CA SER A 117 -18.30 -7.64 3.82
C SER A 117 -19.81 -7.82 4.08
N PRO A 118 -20.37 -9.03 3.97
CA PRO A 118 -21.80 -9.23 4.20
C PRO A 118 -22.10 -9.02 5.68
N VAL A 119 -23.30 -8.53 5.97
CA VAL A 119 -23.83 -8.49 7.34
C VAL A 119 -25.02 -9.43 7.38
N VAL A 120 -24.92 -10.46 8.21
CA VAL A 120 -25.99 -11.43 8.44
C VAL A 120 -26.78 -10.98 9.65
N ILE A 121 -28.10 -10.83 9.48
CA ILE A 121 -29.03 -10.45 10.54
C ILE A 121 -29.92 -11.66 10.79
N ASP A 122 -29.94 -12.12 12.04
CA ASP A 122 -30.77 -13.25 12.46
C ASP A 122 -32.23 -12.82 12.70
N SER A 123 -33.19 -13.73 12.51
CA SER A 123 -34.63 -13.45 12.59
C SER A 123 -35.08 -12.99 13.98
N ASP A 124 -34.35 -13.37 15.02
CA ASP A 124 -34.65 -13.00 16.41
C ASP A 124 -34.13 -11.60 16.78
N THR A 125 -33.55 -10.87 15.81
CA THR A 125 -32.99 -9.54 16.04
C THR A 125 -34.08 -8.47 16.02
N ASN A 126 -34.31 -7.81 17.17
CA ASN A 126 -35.21 -6.67 17.25
C ASN A 126 -34.59 -5.40 16.63
N LEU A 127 -34.93 -5.13 15.37
CA LEU A 127 -34.45 -3.97 14.59
C LEU A 127 -35.07 -2.63 15.00
N LYS A 128 -36.10 -2.62 15.86
CA LYS A 128 -36.81 -1.40 16.26
C LYS A 128 -36.14 -0.66 17.41
N GLU A 129 -35.42 -1.36 18.28
CA GLU A 129 -34.74 -0.75 19.43
C GLU A 129 -33.25 -0.49 19.19
N LYS A 130 -32.62 -1.22 18.27
CA LYS A 130 -31.22 -1.00 17.88
C LYS A 130 -31.17 -0.23 16.57
N LYS A 131 -30.74 1.04 16.64
CA LYS A 131 -30.33 1.81 15.47
C LYS A 131 -29.10 1.11 14.87
N TYR A 132 -29.34 0.22 13.91
CA TYR A 132 -28.27 -0.50 13.24
C TYR A 132 -27.38 0.52 12.52
N SER A 133 -26.16 0.69 13.06
CA SER A 133 -25.10 1.42 12.39
C SER A 133 -24.30 0.37 11.62
N PRO A 134 -24.34 0.37 10.28
CA PRO A 134 -23.50 -0.55 9.52
C PRO A 134 -22.03 -0.31 9.90
N PRO A 135 -21.21 -1.37 10.06
CA PRO A 135 -19.80 -1.23 10.42
C PRO A 135 -19.01 -0.41 9.40
N PHE A 136 -19.55 -0.30 8.17
CA PHE A 136 -19.13 0.66 7.17
C PHE A 136 -20.36 1.37 6.59
N PRO A 137 -20.62 2.63 6.96
CA PRO A 137 -21.58 3.46 6.27
C PRO A 137 -21.26 3.47 4.77
N SER A 138 -22.26 3.20 3.94
CA SER A 138 -22.15 3.36 2.48
C SER A 138 -21.70 4.78 2.09
N ALA A 139 -21.94 5.77 2.96
CA ALA A 139 -21.47 7.15 2.83
C ALA A 139 -19.94 7.33 3.01
N LEU A 140 -19.23 6.39 3.64
CA LEU A 140 -17.75 6.43 3.78
C LEU A 140 -17.04 5.73 2.62
N GLN A 141 -17.76 5.03 1.74
CA GLN A 141 -17.18 4.48 0.53
C GLN A 141 -17.15 5.58 -0.54
N CYS A 142 -15.95 6.14 -0.78
CA CYS A 142 -15.65 6.99 -1.93
C CYS A 142 -16.31 6.37 -3.20
N ASN A 143 -17.28 7.09 -3.78
CA ASN A 143 -18.04 6.65 -4.96
C ASN A 143 -17.20 6.75 -6.23
#